data_AF-A0A9E3B7E2-F1
#
_entry.id   AF-A0A9E3B7E2-F1
#
_cell.length_a   1.000
_cell.length_b   1.000
_cell.length_c   1.000
_cell.angle_alpha   90.00
_cell.angle_beta   90.00
_cell.angle_gamma   90.00
#
_symmetry.space_group_name_H-M   'P 1'
#
loop_
_entity.id
_entity.type
_entity.pdbx_description
1 polymer ?
#
loop_
_entity_poly.entity_id
_entity_poly.type
_entity_poly.pdbx_seq_one_letter_code
_entity_poly.pdbx_strand_id
1 'polypeptide(L)' 'IGAVFDGNIESLGGDFAFDESVNRTVIVSTAAIAEALDKVYGAKALVAELTVK' A
#
# COMPACT_ATOMS: atom_id res chain seq x y z
N ILE A 1 -7.48 -0.17 -3.37
CA ILE A 1 -7.12 -1.45 -2.70
C ILE A 1 -5.78 -1.40 -1.95
N GLY A 2 -5.06 -0.28 -1.96
CA GLY A 2 -3.79 -0.14 -1.25
C GLY A 2 -3.28 1.29 -1.26
N ALA A 3 -2.17 1.52 -0.59
CA ALA A 3 -1.40 2.77 -0.64
C ALA A 3 0.01 2.49 -1.17
N VAL A 4 0.52 3.34 -2.06
CA VAL A 4 1.89 3.23 -2.57
C VAL A 4 2.89 3.55 -1.46
N PHE A 5 4.01 2.82 -1.43
CA PHE A 5 5.12 3.17 -0.55
C PHE A 5 6.50 3.05 -1.21
N ASP A 6 6.64 2.24 -2.27
CA ASP A 6 7.92 2.06 -2.97
C ASP A 6 7.75 1.53 -4.40
N GLY A 7 8.86 1.26 -5.10
CA GLY A 7 8.96 0.53 -6.36
C GLY A 7 10.00 -0.60 -6.28
N ASN A 8 10.00 -1.50 -7.27
CA ASN A 8 11.11 -2.46 -7.42
C ASN A 8 12.40 -1.75 -7.88
N ILE A 9 13.53 -2.47 -7.86
CA ILE A 9 14.85 -1.89 -8.17
C ILE A 9 14.91 -1.28 -9.58
N GLU A 10 14.20 -1.84 -10.55
CA GLU A 10 14.08 -1.31 -11.91
C GLU A 10 13.40 0.07 -11.96
N SER A 11 12.69 0.45 -10.89
CA SER A 11 12.05 1.77 -10.76
C SER A 11 13.00 2.89 -10.34
N LEU A 12 14.26 2.61 -9.98
CA LEU A 12 15.25 3.64 -9.64
C LEU A 12 15.55 4.61 -10.80
N GLY A 13 15.45 4.14 -12.05
CA GLY A 13 15.61 4.97 -13.25
C GLY A 13 14.32 5.68 -13.69
N GLY A 14 13.22 5.53 -12.94
CA GLY A 14 11.87 5.95 -13.33
C GLY A 14 11.70 7.45 -13.59
N ASP A 15 12.61 8.28 -13.06
CA ASP A 15 12.65 9.72 -13.33
C ASP A 15 13.05 10.06 -14.77
N PHE A 16 13.70 9.12 -15.47
CA PHE A 16 14.24 9.33 -16.81
C PHE A 16 13.60 8.44 -17.88
N ALA A 17 13.23 7.20 -17.54
CA ALA A 17 12.61 6.26 -18.46
C ALA A 17 11.72 5.25 -17.73
N PHE A 18 10.70 4.77 -18.43
CA PHE A 18 9.78 3.73 -17.97
C PHE A 18 9.77 2.55 -18.94
N ASP A 19 9.94 1.34 -18.41
CA ASP A 19 9.82 0.06 -19.11
C ASP A 19 8.66 -0.75 -18.51
N GLU A 20 7.58 -0.87 -19.27
CA GLU A 20 6.37 -1.59 -18.85
C GLU A 20 6.61 -3.07 -18.52
N SER A 21 7.65 -3.68 -19.08
CA SER A 21 7.94 -5.09 -18.85
C SER A 21 8.46 -5.34 -17.43
N VAL A 22 9.16 -4.38 -16.84
CA VAL A 22 9.85 -4.55 -15.55
C VAL A 22 9.48 -3.55 -14.46
N ASN A 23 9.05 -2.33 -14.76
CA ASN A 23 8.73 -1.36 -13.71
C ASN A 23 7.48 -1.76 -12.92
N ARG A 24 7.61 -1.90 -11.61
CA ARG A 24 6.50 -2.28 -10.72
C ARG A 24 6.48 -1.42 -9.47
N THR A 25 5.31 -0.83 -9.20
CA THR A 25 5.02 -0.16 -7.94
C THR A 25 4.73 -1.18 -6.85
N VAL A 26 5.27 -0.94 -5.66
CA VAL A 26 4.98 -1.70 -4.45
C VAL A 26 3.96 -0.94 -3.62
N ILE A 27 2.85 -1.61 -3.32
CA ILE A 27 1.73 -1.06 -2.55
C ILE A 27 1.52 -1.88 -1.27
N VAL A 28 1.14 -1.21 -0.19
CA VAL A 28 0.56 -1.88 0.99
C VAL A 28 -0.92 -2.10 0.77
N SER A 29 -1.41 -3.32 1.02
CA SER A 29 -2.83 -3.69 0.85
C SER A 29 -3.72 -3.02 1.90
N THR A 30 -4.89 -2.50 1.52
CA THR A 30 -5.88 -1.99 2.47
C THR A 30 -6.37 -3.06 3.44
N ALA A 31 -6.45 -4.32 3.00
CA ALA A 31 -6.81 -5.43 3.89
C ALA A 31 -5.73 -5.66 4.96
N ALA A 32 -4.45 -5.57 4.58
CA ALA A 32 -3.34 -5.68 5.53
C ALA A 32 -3.32 -4.49 6.51
N ILE A 33 -3.61 -3.28 6.02
CA ILE A 33 -3.74 -2.10 6.89
C ILE A 33 -4.88 -2.29 7.91
N ALA A 34 -6.06 -2.71 7.47
CA ALA A 34 -7.21 -2.92 8.35
C ALA A 34 -6.91 -4.00 9.42
N GLU A 35 -6.30 -5.11 9.01
CA GLU A 35 -5.90 -6.19 9.93
C GLU A 35 -4.88 -5.72 10.96
N ALA A 36 -3.85 -4.97 10.54
CA ALA A 36 -2.86 -4.42 11.45
C ALA A 36 -3.48 -3.41 12.43
N LEU A 37 -4.36 -2.52 11.95
CA LEU A 37 -5.06 -1.55 12.79
C LEU A 37 -5.91 -2.25 13.87
N ASP A 38 -6.63 -3.33 13.54
CA ASP A 38 -7.43 -4.08 14.53
C ASP A 38 -6.56 -4.95 15.46
N LYS A 39 -5.72 -5.82 14.90
CA LYS A 39 -5.05 -6.88 15.69
C LYS A 39 -3.75 -6.46 16.35
N VAL A 40 -2.98 -5.58 15.72
CA VAL A 40 -1.64 -5.20 16.20
C VAL A 40 -1.71 -3.91 17.00
N TYR A 41 -2.45 -2.92 16.50
CA TYR A 41 -2.49 -1.58 17.10
C TYR A 41 -3.73 -1.30 17.95
N GLY A 42 -4.75 -2.16 17.92
CA GLY A 42 -5.98 -2.00 18.71
C GLY A 42 -6.82 -0.77 18.35
N ALA A 43 -6.63 -0.20 17.16
CA ALA A 43 -7.27 1.03 16.67
C ALA A 43 -8.70 0.79 16.15
N LYS A 44 -9.54 0.12 16.94
CA LYS A 44 -10.87 -0.35 16.54
C LYS A 44 -11.83 0.76 16.13
N ALA A 45 -11.77 1.92 16.79
CA ALA A 45 -12.61 3.07 16.44
C ALA A 45 -12.30 3.58 15.02
N LEU A 46 -11.02 3.62 14.65
CA LEU A 46 -10.58 4.02 13.32
C LEU A 46 -10.99 2.99 12.26
N VAL A 47 -10.87 1.69 12.56
CA VAL A 47 -11.37 0.64 11.66
C VAL A 47 -12.88 0.77 11.44
N ALA A 48 -13.65 1.05 12.49
CA ALA A 48 -15.09 1.29 12.38
C ALA A 48 -15.39 2.52 11.50
N GLU A 49 -14.72 3.65 11.73
CA GLU A 49 -14.88 4.86 10.93
C GLU A 49 -14.60 4.61 9.44
N LEU A 50 -13.53 3.88 9.11
CA LEU A 50 -13.09 3.63 7.74
C LEU A 50 -13.91 2.57 6.98
N THR A 51 -14.73 1.78 7.67
CA THR A 51 -15.48 0.65 7.07
C THR A 51 -16.99 0.84 7.04
N VAL A 52 -17.50 1.93 7.62
CA VAL A 52 -18.91 2.32 7.51
C VAL A 52 -19.23 2.65 6.06
N LYS A 53 -20.31 2.05 5.53
CA LYS A 53 -20.83 2.26 4.17
C LYS A 53 -21.91 3.33 4.15
#